data_AF-A0A314XLH2-F1
#
_entry.id   AF-A0A314XLH2-F1
#
_cell.length_a   1.000
_cell.length_b   1.000
_cell.length_c   1.000
_cell.angle_alpha   90.00
_cell.angle_beta   90.00
_cell.angle_gamma   90.00
#
_symmetry.space_group_name_H-M   'P 1'
#
loop_
_entity.id
_entity.type
_entity.pdbx_description
1 polymer ?
#
loop_
_entity_poly.entity_id
_entity_poly.type
_entity_poly.pdbx_seq_one_letter_code
_entity_poly.pdbx_strand_id
1 'polypeptide(L)'
;MNTAEQLCVSLLSKCKTLKTVKQVHAFVCKTGLDAHPLVSGKLLLHCAVTISGALEYARRLLLHFRNPDAFMYNTLIRGSLNLIPRTMRLMCSLKCTGN
;
A
#
# COMPACT_ATOMS: atom_id res chain seq x y z
N MET A 1 -11.10 -8.30 14.55
CA MET A 1 -9.77 -7.73 14.25
C MET A 1 -8.82 -8.17 15.34
N ASN A 2 -7.82 -8.98 14.98
CA ASN A 2 -6.84 -9.49 15.94
C ASN A 2 -5.88 -8.38 16.35
N THR A 3 -5.37 -8.42 17.59
CA THR A 3 -4.42 -7.43 18.13
C THR A 3 -3.18 -7.26 17.24
N ALA A 4 -2.70 -8.34 16.64
CA ALA A 4 -1.56 -8.34 15.73
C ALA A 4 -1.81 -7.54 14.42
N GLU A 5 -3.01 -7.64 13.84
CA GLU A 5 -3.38 -6.85 12.65
C GLU A 5 -3.40 -5.35 12.95
N GLN A 6 -3.95 -4.97 14.12
CA GLN A 6 -4.00 -3.58 14.57
C GLN A 6 -2.60 -3.01 14.82
N LEU A 7 -1.70 -3.79 15.42
CA LEU A 7 -0.31 -3.40 15.62
C LEU A 7 0.41 -3.20 14.28
N CYS A 8 0.25 -4.12 13.32
CA CYS A 8 0.82 -3.97 11.98
C CYS A 8 0.32 -2.70 11.28
N VAL A 9 -0.98 -2.44 11.32
CA VAL A 9 -1.58 -1.23 10.74
C VAL A 9 -1.04 0.04 11.41
N SER A 10 -0.91 0.03 12.73
CA SER A 10 -0.34 1.16 13.49
C SER A 10 1.13 1.40 13.14
N LEU A 11 1.93 0.34 13.01
CA LEU A 11 3.34 0.41 12.60
C LEU A 11 3.49 0.93 11.18
N LEU A 12 2.63 0.48 10.24
CA LEU A 12 2.63 0.98 8.87
C LEU A 12 2.36 2.48 8.83
N SER A 13 1.42 2.99 9.62
CA SER A 13 1.15 4.43 9.70
C SER A 13 2.34 5.28 10.14
N LYS A 14 3.33 4.70 10.83
CA LYS A 14 4.56 5.38 11.28
C LYS A 14 5.72 5.25 10.27
N CYS A 15 5.58 4.38 9.26
CA CYS A 15 6.61 4.18 8.26
C CYS A 15 6.66 5.36 7.28
N LYS A 16 7.86 5.94 7.10
CA LYS A 16 8.10 7.05 6.16
C LYS A 16 9.12 6.73 5.07
N THR A 17 9.78 5.58 5.15
CA THR A 17 10.79 5.17 4.17
C THR A 17 10.58 3.75 3.69
N LEU A 18 11.13 3.42 2.52
CA LEU A 18 11.11 2.06 2.00
C LEU A 18 11.82 1.07 2.96
N LYS A 19 12.86 1.52 3.68
CA LYS A 19 13.57 0.71 4.67
C LYS A 19 12.64 0.28 5.81
N THR A 20 11.89 1.22 6.39
CA THR A 20 10.96 0.92 7.48
C THR A 20 9.83 0.01 7.02
N VAL A 21 9.33 0.20 5.80
CA VAL A 21 8.28 -0.69 5.26
C VAL A 21 8.80 -2.10 5.00
N LYS A 22 10.03 -2.27 4.50
CA LYS A 22 10.66 -3.60 4.35
C LYS A 22 10.79 -4.34 5.68
N GLN A 23 11.11 -3.63 6.76
CA GLN A 23 11.16 -4.22 8.11
C GLN A 23 9.79 -4.70 8.57
N VAL A 24 8.75 -3.88 8.37
CA VAL A 24 7.37 -4.27 8.70
C VAL A 24 6.91 -5.44 7.83
N HIS A 25 7.22 -5.44 6.53
CA HIS A 25 6.91 -6.57 5.65
C HIS A 25 7.58 -7.86 6.13
N ALA A 26 8.86 -7.82 6.52
CA ALA A 26 9.54 -8.98 7.09
C ALA A 26 8.87 -9.49 8.37
N PHE A 27 8.39 -8.59 9.24
CA PHE A 27 7.61 -8.95 10.43
C PHE A 27 6.27 -9.61 10.04
N VAL A 28 5.56 -9.03 9.06
CA VAL A 28 4.29 -9.56 8.53
C VAL A 28 4.47 -10.97 7.98
N CYS A 29 5.52 -11.22 7.18
CA CYS A 29 5.84 -12.56 6.68
C CYS A 29 6.19 -13.54 7.80
N LYS A 30 7.01 -13.13 8.78
CA LYS A 30 7.40 -14.00 9.90
C LYS A 30 6.22 -14.42 10.78
N THR A 31 5.19 -13.59 10.84
CA THR A 31 3.99 -13.81 11.66
C THR A 31 2.84 -14.44 10.86
N GLY A 32 3.01 -14.67 9.56
CA GLY A 32 1.96 -15.17 8.67
C GLY A 32 0.83 -14.18 8.42
N LEU A 33 1.04 -12.90 8.74
CA LEU A 33 0.01 -11.87 8.59
C LEU A 33 -0.17 -11.43 7.13
N ASP A 34 0.71 -11.83 6.21
CA ASP A 34 0.58 -11.55 4.78
C ASP A 34 -0.61 -12.29 4.14
N ALA A 35 -1.09 -13.37 4.78
CA ALA A 35 -2.30 -14.07 4.38
C ALA A 35 -3.57 -13.23 4.64
N HIS A 36 -3.51 -12.21 5.51
CA HIS A 36 -4.67 -11.38 5.81
C HIS A 36 -4.82 -10.24 4.79
N PRO A 37 -5.94 -10.18 4.04
CA PRO A 37 -6.15 -9.18 3.00
C PRO A 37 -6.02 -7.74 3.49
N LEU A 38 -6.42 -7.47 4.74
CA LEU A 38 -6.35 -6.15 5.34
C LEU A 38 -4.90 -5.67 5.53
N VAL A 39 -4.03 -6.55 6.05
CA VAL A 39 -2.62 -6.22 6.29
C VAL A 39 -1.89 -6.06 4.96
N SER A 40 -2.09 -6.99 4.03
CA SER A 40 -1.47 -6.97 2.70
C SER A 40 -1.94 -5.79 1.85
N GLY A 41 -3.23 -5.46 1.91
CA GLY A 41 -3.78 -4.27 1.25
C GLY A 41 -3.23 -2.97 1.82
N LYS A 42 -3.13 -2.84 3.15
CA LYS A 42 -2.51 -1.67 3.80
C LYS A 42 -1.03 -1.54 3.47
N LEU A 43 -0.29 -2.65 3.49
CA LEU A 43 1.13 -2.67 3.15
C LEU A 43 1.35 -2.18 1.72
N LEU A 44 0.57 -2.71 0.76
CA LEU A 44 0.63 -2.32 -0.64
C LEU A 44 0.28 -0.84 -0.84
N LEU A 45 -0.79 -0.36 -0.18
CA LEU A 45 -1.20 1.04 -0.24
C LEU A 45 -0.08 1.98 0.24
N HIS A 46 0.57 1.64 1.34
CA HIS A 46 1.66 2.45 1.88
C HIS A 46 2.83 2.51 0.91
N CYS A 47 3.22 1.37 0.31
CA CYS A 47 4.29 1.33 -0.69
C CYS A 47 3.94 2.06 -1.98
N ALA A 48 2.71 1.93 -2.48
CA ALA A 48 2.32 2.48 -3.77
C ALA A 48 2.02 3.99 -3.72
N VAL A 49 1.46 4.49 -2.61
CA VAL A 49 0.90 5.85 -2.53
C VAL A 49 1.64 6.73 -1.53
N THR A 50 2.05 6.19 -0.37
CA THR A 50 2.59 7.03 0.72
C THR A 50 4.10 7.18 0.66
N ILE A 51 4.83 6.14 0.25
CA ILE A 51 6.28 6.14 0.24
C ILE A 51 6.81 6.45 -1.16
N SER A 52 7.41 7.63 -1.32
CA SER A 52 8.08 8.02 -2.57
C SER A 52 9.18 7.02 -2.93
N GLY A 53 9.22 6.61 -4.20
CA GLY A 53 10.21 5.65 -4.71
C GLY A 53 9.98 4.19 -4.30
N ALA A 54 8.87 3.85 -3.63
CA ALA A 54 8.54 2.47 -3.26
C ALA A 54 7.59 1.76 -4.24
N LEU A 55 7.22 2.40 -5.36
CA LEU A 55 6.29 1.80 -6.33
C LEU A 55 6.78 0.47 -6.90
N GLU A 56 8.06 0.37 -7.26
CA GLU A 56 8.65 -0.88 -7.74
C GLU A 56 8.57 -1.99 -6.68
N TYR A 57 8.66 -1.63 -5.41
CA TYR A 57 8.48 -2.57 -4.32
C TYR A 57 7.02 -2.98 -4.16
N ALA A 58 6.07 -2.04 -4.29
CA ALA A 58 4.64 -2.34 -4.31
C ALA A 58 4.28 -3.32 -5.44
N ARG A 59 4.87 -3.15 -6.63
CA ARG A 59 4.67 -4.07 -7.76
C ARG A 59 5.13 -5.50 -7.43
N ARG A 60 6.28 -5.65 -6.78
CA ARG A 60 6.79 -6.96 -6.32
C ARG A 60 5.90 -7.57 -5.23
N LEU A 61 5.37 -6.76 -4.32
CA LEU A 61 4.42 -7.21 -3.29
C LEU A 61 3.14 -7.79 -3.92
N LEU A 62 2.56 -7.08 -4.88
CA LEU A 62 1.36 -7.53 -5.58
C LEU A 62 1.57 -8.90 -6.25
N LEU A 63 2.73 -9.11 -6.87
CA LEU A 63 3.10 -10.38 -7.51
C LEU A 63 3.38 -11.50 -6.50
N HIS A 64 3.70 -11.16 -5.26
CA HIS A 64 3.96 -12.13 -4.19
C HIS A 64 2.66 -12.60 -3.52
N PHE A 65 1.63 -11.76 -3.47
CA PHE A 65 0.36 -12.14 -2.88
C PHE A 65 -0.33 -13.22 -3.72
N ARG A 66 -0.76 -14.30 -3.06
CA ARG A 66 -1.37 -15.45 -3.72
C ARG A 66 -2.74 -15.16 -4.34
N ASN A 67 -3.47 -14.18 -3.82
CA ASN A 67 -4.80 -13.81 -4.31
C ASN A 67 -5.04 -12.29 -4.22
N PRO A 68 -4.42 -11.49 -5.09
CA PRO A 68 -4.60 -10.04 -5.09
C PRO A 68 -6.02 -9.67 -5.53
N ASP A 69 -6.68 -8.82 -4.75
CA ASP A 69 -8.03 -8.32 -5.05
C ASP A 69 -8.00 -7.08 -5.98
N ALA A 70 -9.13 -6.75 -6.60
CA ALA A 70 -9.31 -5.53 -7.40
C ALA A 70 -8.82 -4.26 -6.68
N PHE A 71 -9.02 -4.16 -5.36
CA PHE A 71 -8.49 -3.05 -4.56
C PHE A 71 -6.97 -2.90 -4.68
N MET A 72 -6.24 -4.02 -4.69
CA MET A 72 -4.77 -4.03 -4.75
C MET A 72 -4.26 -3.57 -6.12
N TYR A 73 -4.88 -4.06 -7.21
CA TYR A 73 -4.58 -3.58 -8.55
C TYR A 73 -4.87 -2.09 -8.71
N ASN A 74 -6.05 -1.64 -8.28
CA ASN A 74 -6.45 -0.24 -8.31
C ASN A 74 -5.47 0.65 -7.52
N THR A 75 -4.99 0.16 -6.38
CA THR A 75 -4.00 0.85 -5.56
C THR A 75 -2.66 1.01 -6.28
N LEU A 76 -2.17 -0.05 -6.93
CA LEU A 76 -0.92 0.00 -7.69
C LEU A 76 -1.02 0.95 -8.90
N ILE A 77 -2.15 0.90 -9.64
CA ILE A 77 -2.42 1.81 -10.75
C ILE A 77 -2.42 3.26 -10.25
N ARG A 78 -3.13 3.56 -9.16
CA ARG A 78 -3.15 4.90 -8.56
C ARG A 78 -1.76 5.37 -8.13
N GLY A 79 -0.96 4.50 -7.52
CA GLY A 79 0.43 4.80 -7.16
C GLY A 79 1.29 5.12 -8.39
N SER A 80 1.11 4.38 -9.48
CA SER A 80 1.80 4.59 -10.75
C SER A 80 1.43 5.92 -11.41
N LEU A 81 0.15 6.32 -11.32
CA LEU A 81 -0.31 7.61 -11.82
C LEU A 81 0.26 8.80 -11.03
N ASN A 82 0.62 8.62 -9.75
CA ASN A 82 1.25 9.68 -8.95
C ASN A 82 2.69 10.00 -9.40
N LEU A 83 3.37 9.09 -10.10
CA LEU A 83 4.67 9.39 -10.74
C LEU A 83 4.53 10.25 -12.01
N ILE A 84 3.30 10.46 -12.51
CA ILE A 84 3.04 11.25 -13.71
C ILE A 84 2.55 12.63 -13.27
N PRO A 85 3.40 13.68 -13.28
CA PRO A 85 3.02 15.01 -12.77
C PRO A 85 1.87 15.69 -13.53
N ARG A 86 1.46 15.17 -14.70
CA ARG A 86 0.37 15.75 -15.50
C ARG A 86 -1.05 15.45 -14.98
N THR A 87 -1.25 14.41 -14.17
CA THR A 87 -2.61 13.95 -13.82
C THR A 87 -3.15 14.49 -12.49
N MET A 88 -2.29 15.13 -11.68
CA MET A 88 -2.68 15.70 -10.37
C MET A 88 -3.72 16.82 -10.51
N ARG A 89 -3.83 17.45 -11.69
CA ARG A 89 -4.83 18.50 -11.95
C ARG A 89 -6.24 17.95 -12.22
N LEU A 90 -6.39 16.71 -12.73
CA LEU A 90 -7.71 16.14 -13.04
C LEU A 90 -8.37 15.45 -11.85
N MET A 91 -7.62 14.76 -10.98
CA MET A 91 -8.22 14.06 -9.84
C MET A 91 -8.59 14.98 -8.67
N CYS A 92 -8.03 16.20 -8.59
CA CYS A 92 -8.49 17.21 -7.63
C CYS A 92 -9.86 17.78 -8.05
N SER A 93 -10.13 17.90 -9.36
CA SER A 93 -11.42 18.40 -9.85
C SER A 93 -12.55 17.39 -9.65
N LEU A 94 -12.28 16.08 -9.70
CA LEU A 94 -13.30 15.04 -9.52
C LEU A 94 -13.63 14.73 -8.05
N LYS A 95 -12.84 15.21 -7.09
CA LYS A 95 -13.16 15.11 -5.65
C LYS A 95 -14.03 16.27 -5.13
N CYS A 96 -14.22 17.33 -5.93
CA CYS A 96 -15.07 18.47 -5.58
C CYS A 96 -16.50 18.36 -6.13
N THR A 97 -16.88 17.25 -6.78
CA THR A 97 -18.25 17.00 -7.25
C THR A 97 -18.78 15.75 -6.58
N GLY A 98 -19.00 15.83 -5.27
CA GLY A 98 -19.40 14.70 -4.45
C GLY A 98 -19.76 15.06 -3.02
N ASN A 99 -20.46 16.19 -2.84
CA ASN A 99 -21.58 16.38 -1.91
C ASN A 99 -22.24 17.72 -2.22
#